data_AF-A0A1Q7D3X9-F1
#
_entry.id   AF-A0A1Q7D3X9-F1
#
_cell.length_a   1.000
_cell.length_b   1.000
_cell.length_c   1.000
_cell.angle_alpha   90.00
_cell.angle_beta   90.00
_cell.angle_gamma   90.00
#
_symmetry.space_group_name_H-M   'P 1'
#
loop_
_entity.id
_entity.type
_entity.pdbx_description
1 polymer ?
#
loop_
_entity_poly.entity_id
_entity_poly.type
_entity_poly.pdbx_seq_one_letter_code
_entity_poly.pdbx_strand_id
1 'polypeptide(L)'
;MPCANGTAFAYRINMRRCLTLVVGILIGQWLTFGATPSPADLYSVGLAAWERRDYPEALRVWSHGAALQPGDAVLHFWRASALARLGQRHAAADGFRLALMLDPPKSVAALARQELASLDAASAKATEVETTVPVEPARGVWVAAVVINGAHEARFLVDTGSSVTLVSPALAKTVGLATKGTKNTMELQTLGGMTAGPVTSLASMRVGEAEVRDVVVVVHDPGPGIDGILGNTFLGRYRLTLDADRRLLSLRRPSSS
;
A
#
# COMPACT_ATOMS: atom_id res chain seq x y z
N MET A 1 -38.91 56.52 -64.68
CA MET A 1 -37.57 56.14 -65.19
C MET A 1 -36.77 57.42 -65.43
N PRO A 2 -35.45 57.51 -65.17
CA PRO A 2 -34.53 56.59 -64.51
C PRO A 2 -33.56 57.27 -63.49
N CYS A 3 -32.70 56.45 -62.83
CA CYS A 3 -31.36 56.73 -62.25
C CYS A 3 -31.22 57.76 -61.10
N ALA A 4 -30.25 57.72 -60.19
CA ALA A 4 -29.32 56.74 -59.63
C ALA A 4 -28.58 57.53 -58.51
N ASN A 5 -28.26 56.89 -57.38
CA ASN A 5 -26.99 57.04 -56.65
C ASN A 5 -27.16 56.58 -55.19
N GLY A 6 -26.67 55.37 -54.95
CA GLY A 6 -26.39 54.89 -53.61
C GLY A 6 -25.21 55.67 -53.02
N THR A 7 -25.33 56.04 -51.75
CA THR A 7 -24.22 56.49 -50.92
C THR A 7 -24.17 55.65 -49.65
N ALA A 8 -22.94 55.36 -49.26
CA ALA A 8 -22.51 54.35 -48.33
C ALA A 8 -23.08 54.50 -46.91
N PHE A 9 -23.55 53.38 -46.37
CA PHE A 9 -23.90 53.21 -44.97
C PHE A 9 -22.61 52.94 -44.17
N ALA A 10 -22.06 53.98 -43.53
CA ALA A 10 -20.99 53.82 -42.56
C ALA A 10 -21.57 53.34 -41.22
N TYR A 11 -21.66 52.02 -41.03
CA TYR A 11 -21.98 51.45 -39.71
C TYR A 11 -20.70 51.31 -38.89
N ARG A 12 -20.48 52.24 -37.96
CA ARG A 12 -19.49 52.10 -36.88
C ARG A 12 -19.90 50.90 -36.01
N ILE A 13 -19.20 49.78 -36.12
CA ILE A 13 -19.30 48.67 -35.16
C ILE A 13 -18.70 49.18 -33.85
N ASN A 14 -19.56 49.57 -32.92
CA ASN A 14 -19.16 49.88 -31.56
C ASN A 14 -18.98 48.56 -30.81
N MET A 15 -17.75 48.05 -30.81
CA MET A 15 -17.33 46.83 -30.11
C MET A 15 -17.33 47.04 -28.60
N ARG A 16 -18.51 47.05 -27.98
CA ARG A 16 -18.67 47.04 -26.51
C ARG A 16 -19.95 46.31 -26.13
N ARG A 17 -19.91 44.97 -26.12
CA ARG A 17 -20.77 44.05 -25.35
C ARG A 17 -20.54 42.62 -25.83
N CYS A 18 -19.49 41.96 -25.32
CA CYS A 18 -19.38 40.49 -25.40
C CYS A 18 -18.41 39.89 -24.35
N LEU A 19 -18.07 40.63 -23.28
CA LEU A 19 -17.07 40.18 -22.29
C LEU A 19 -17.62 40.05 -20.86
N THR A 20 -18.91 39.77 -20.71
CA THR A 20 -19.51 39.53 -19.38
C THR A 20 -20.22 38.19 -19.23
N LEU A 21 -20.35 37.38 -20.30
CA LEU A 21 -21.00 36.07 -20.21
C LEU A 21 -20.05 34.86 -20.33
N VAL A 22 -18.77 35.05 -20.69
CA VAL A 22 -17.79 33.95 -20.76
C VAL A 22 -16.95 33.80 -19.48
N VAL A 23 -16.87 34.83 -18.64
CA VAL A 23 -16.12 34.76 -17.37
C VAL A 23 -16.91 34.02 -16.27
N GLY A 24 -18.23 33.93 -16.39
CA GLY A 24 -19.08 33.24 -15.39
C GLY A 24 -19.12 31.71 -15.49
N ILE A 25 -18.70 31.12 -16.62
CA ILE A 25 -18.82 29.66 -16.85
C ILE A 25 -17.47 28.94 -16.65
N LEU A 26 -16.34 29.66 -16.70
CA LEU A 26 -15.01 29.06 -16.47
C LEU A 26 -14.58 29.03 -15.00
N ILE A 27 -15.26 29.76 -14.11
CA ILE A 27 -14.99 29.71 -12.65
C ILE A 27 -15.83 28.60 -11.97
N GLY A 28 -16.91 28.15 -12.61
CA GLY A 28 -17.85 27.18 -12.03
C GLY A 28 -17.44 25.71 -12.12
N GLN A 29 -16.41 25.35 -12.90
CA GLN A 29 -15.95 23.96 -13.06
C GLN A 29 -14.58 23.66 -12.43
N TRP A 30 -13.97 24.62 -11.73
CA TRP A 30 -12.73 24.41 -10.96
C TRP A 30 -12.96 24.38 -9.44
N LEU A 31 -14.21 24.25 -9.01
CA LEU A 31 -14.62 24.11 -7.60
C LEU A 31 -15.25 22.75 -7.29
N THR A 32 -14.88 21.68 -8.00
CA THR A 32 -14.89 20.37 -7.33
C THR A 32 -13.68 20.29 -6.43
N PHE A 33 -13.71 21.06 -5.34
CA PHE A 33 -12.95 20.72 -4.14
C PHE A 33 -13.49 19.36 -3.69
N GLY A 34 -12.90 18.27 -4.19
CA GLY A 34 -12.80 17.09 -3.35
C GLY A 34 -12.05 17.58 -2.12
N ALA A 35 -12.75 17.73 -0.99
CA ALA A 35 -12.14 18.20 0.24
C ALA A 35 -10.91 17.31 0.48
N THR A 36 -9.71 17.89 0.45
CA THR A 36 -8.52 17.18 0.89
C THR A 36 -8.80 16.76 2.32
N PRO A 37 -8.88 15.46 2.64
CA PRO A 37 -9.29 15.02 3.96
C PRO A 37 -8.38 15.69 4.98
N SER A 38 -8.98 16.36 5.96
CA SER A 38 -8.20 17.02 7.00
C SER A 38 -7.40 15.97 7.77
N PRO A 39 -6.30 16.37 8.43
CA PRO A 39 -5.66 15.58 9.49
C PRO A 39 -6.60 14.74 10.38
N ALA A 40 -7.69 15.34 10.85
CA ALA A 40 -8.67 14.67 11.71
C ALA A 40 -9.53 13.65 10.95
N ASP A 41 -9.83 13.93 9.68
CA ASP A 41 -10.54 13.00 8.79
C ASP A 41 -9.68 11.76 8.52
N LEU A 42 -8.37 11.92 8.32
CA LEU A 42 -7.46 10.79 8.11
C LEU A 42 -7.35 9.89 9.34
N TYR A 43 -7.34 10.47 10.55
CA TYR A 43 -7.36 9.67 11.77
C TYR A 43 -8.61 8.78 11.84
N SER A 44 -9.80 9.37 11.65
CA SER A 44 -11.09 8.68 11.76
C SER A 44 -11.31 7.66 10.64
N VAL A 45 -10.94 7.96 9.39
CA VAL A 45 -10.99 7.02 8.26
C VAL A 45 -10.09 5.82 8.52
N GLY A 46 -8.86 6.05 9.01
CA GLY A 46 -7.94 4.96 9.34
C GLY A 46 -8.46 4.10 10.50
N LEU A 47 -9.09 4.71 11.51
CA LEU A 47 -9.73 3.99 12.61
C LEU A 47 -10.90 3.13 12.13
N ALA A 48 -11.74 3.64 11.23
CA ALA A 48 -12.83 2.87 10.64
C ALA A 48 -12.30 1.67 9.83
N ALA A 49 -11.20 1.83 9.09
CA ALA A 49 -10.53 0.73 8.41
C ALA A 49 -9.98 -0.31 9.41
N TRP A 50 -9.35 0.15 10.49
CA TRP A 50 -8.84 -0.70 11.58
C TRP A 50 -9.94 -1.54 12.24
N GLU A 51 -11.10 -0.94 12.53
CA GLU A 51 -12.25 -1.65 13.11
C GLU A 51 -12.78 -2.75 12.19
N ARG A 52 -12.74 -2.54 10.87
CA ARG A 52 -13.05 -3.57 9.87
C ARG A 52 -11.94 -4.60 9.70
N ARG A 53 -10.83 -4.47 10.43
CA ARG A 53 -9.58 -5.26 10.29
C ARG A 53 -8.92 -5.13 8.92
N ASP A 54 -9.23 -4.05 8.21
CA ASP A 54 -8.57 -3.68 6.97
C ASP A 54 -7.27 -2.92 7.30
N TYR A 55 -6.31 -3.65 7.87
CA TYR A 55 -5.02 -3.10 8.28
C TYR A 55 -4.19 -2.50 7.14
N PRO A 56 -4.23 -3.01 5.90
CA PRO A 56 -3.58 -2.35 4.78
C PRO A 56 -4.15 -0.97 4.46
N GLU A 57 -5.48 -0.82 4.47
CA GLU A 57 -6.12 0.46 4.25
C GLU A 57 -5.82 1.42 5.40
N ALA A 58 -5.88 0.93 6.64
CA ALA A 58 -5.46 1.68 7.81
C ALA A 58 -4.00 2.16 7.69
N LEU A 59 -3.09 1.28 7.22
CA LEU A 59 -1.70 1.63 6.95
C LEU A 59 -1.58 2.73 5.89
N ARG A 60 -2.31 2.63 4.78
CA ARG A 60 -2.30 3.62 3.69
C ARG A 60 -2.75 4.98 4.21
N VAL A 61 -3.89 5.03 4.90
CA VAL A 61 -4.50 6.27 5.41
C VAL A 61 -3.62 6.92 6.47
N TRP A 62 -3.15 6.17 7.46
CA TRP A 62 -2.29 6.74 8.51
C TRP A 62 -0.89 7.06 8.00
N SER A 63 -0.36 6.36 6.98
CA SER A 63 0.88 6.76 6.32
C SER A 63 0.72 8.10 5.59
N HIS A 64 -0.42 8.33 4.94
CA HIS A 64 -0.72 9.62 4.34
C HIS A 64 -0.85 10.72 5.41
N GLY A 65 -1.57 10.45 6.50
CA GLY A 65 -1.67 11.37 7.63
C GLY A 65 -0.31 11.74 8.22
N ALA A 66 0.55 10.74 8.46
CA ALA A 66 1.90 10.95 8.98
C ALA A 66 2.81 11.72 8.01
N ALA A 67 2.58 11.62 6.69
CA ALA A 67 3.29 12.42 5.70
C ALA A 67 2.85 13.90 5.73
N LEU A 68 1.56 14.17 5.98
CA LEU A 68 1.04 15.52 6.13
C LEU A 68 1.40 16.17 7.47
N GLN A 69 1.51 15.36 8.53
CA GLN A 69 1.89 15.81 9.87
C GLN A 69 3.02 14.95 10.45
N PRO A 70 4.28 15.17 10.02
CA PRO A 70 5.42 14.34 10.44
C PRO A 70 5.69 14.35 11.95
N GLY A 71 5.25 15.38 12.67
CA GLY A 71 5.41 15.51 14.12
C GLY A 71 4.27 14.92 14.96
N ASP A 72 3.22 14.37 14.35
CA ASP A 72 2.09 13.81 15.09
C ASP A 72 2.42 12.38 15.57
N ALA A 73 2.72 12.27 16.87
CA ALA A 73 3.06 11.01 17.51
C ALA A 73 1.93 9.96 17.45
N VAL A 74 0.67 10.39 17.45
CA VAL A 74 -0.50 9.49 17.44
C VAL A 74 -0.65 8.85 16.06
N LEU A 75 -0.46 9.61 14.98
CA LEU A 75 -0.47 9.06 13.62
C LEU A 75 0.65 8.03 13.40
N HIS A 76 1.85 8.28 13.93
CA HIS A 76 2.94 7.29 13.88
C HIS A 76 2.63 6.02 14.70
N PHE A 77 2.00 6.16 15.87
CA PHE A 77 1.57 5.01 16.67
C PHE A 77 0.56 4.13 15.92
N TRP A 78 -0.44 4.72 15.30
CA TRP A 78 -1.47 3.96 14.58
C TRP A 78 -0.93 3.34 13.29
N ARG A 79 -0.10 4.07 12.54
CA ARG A 79 0.65 3.52 11.41
C ARG A 79 1.51 2.31 11.83
N ALA A 80 2.24 2.43 12.94
CA ALA A 80 3.05 1.33 13.49
C ALA A 80 2.19 0.14 13.93
N SER A 81 1.02 0.41 14.50
CA SER A 81 0.04 -0.62 14.87
C SER A 81 -0.47 -1.37 13.63
N ALA A 82 -0.77 -0.66 12.54
CA ALA A 82 -1.16 -1.30 11.28
C ALA A 82 -0.03 -2.16 10.70
N LEU A 83 1.21 -1.66 10.72
CA LEU A 83 2.40 -2.43 10.33
C LEU A 83 2.54 -3.71 11.17
N ALA A 84 2.33 -3.63 12.49
CA ALA A 84 2.42 -4.79 13.37
C ALA A 84 1.37 -5.86 13.02
N ARG A 85 0.13 -5.45 12.74
CA ARG A 85 -0.97 -6.35 12.33
C ARG A 85 -0.73 -6.99 10.96
N LEU A 86 -0.07 -6.27 10.05
CA LEU A 86 0.40 -6.79 8.76
C LEU A 86 1.65 -7.66 8.89
N GLY A 87 2.20 -7.77 10.10
CA GLY A 87 3.39 -8.55 10.35
C GLY A 87 4.70 -7.84 10.04
N GLN A 88 4.69 -6.59 9.62
CA GLN A 88 5.90 -5.82 9.30
C GLN A 88 6.62 -5.41 10.59
N ARG A 89 7.16 -6.39 11.32
CA ARG A 89 7.66 -6.24 12.69
C ARG A 89 8.76 -5.20 12.83
N HIS A 90 9.72 -5.18 11.90
CA HIS A 90 10.81 -4.21 11.92
C HIS A 90 10.28 -2.78 11.74
N ALA A 91 9.50 -2.55 10.67
CA ALA A 91 8.90 -1.25 10.40
C ALA A 91 7.94 -0.80 11.52
N ALA A 92 7.21 -1.73 12.15
CA ALA A 92 6.36 -1.46 13.29
C ALA A 92 7.18 -1.02 14.52
N ALA A 93 8.24 -1.74 14.86
CA ALA A 93 9.12 -1.39 15.97
C ALA A 93 9.73 0.01 15.79
N ASP A 94 10.21 0.33 14.59
CA ASP A 94 10.74 1.65 14.28
C ASP A 94 9.68 2.73 14.36
N GLY A 95 8.46 2.45 13.88
CA GLY A 95 7.32 3.36 14.01
C GLY A 95 6.92 3.63 15.46
N PHE A 96 6.92 2.60 16.33
CA PHE A 96 6.64 2.79 17.76
C PHE A 96 7.74 3.58 18.47
N ARG A 97 9.01 3.35 18.14
CA ARG A 97 10.14 4.15 18.64
C ARG A 97 10.00 5.61 18.21
N LEU A 98 9.66 5.87 16.95
CA LEU A 98 9.41 7.21 16.46
C LEU A 98 8.24 7.88 17.19
N ALA A 99 7.12 7.17 17.36
CA ALA A 99 5.98 7.68 18.11
C ALA A 99 6.39 8.09 19.53
N LEU A 100 7.24 7.30 20.21
CA LEU A 100 7.76 7.62 21.55
C LEU A 100 8.71 8.83 21.57
N MET A 101 9.51 9.04 20.52
CA MET A 101 10.40 10.20 20.40
C MET A 101 9.64 11.52 20.17
N LEU A 102 8.41 11.45 19.66
CA LEU A 102 7.56 12.62 19.37
C LEU A 102 6.67 13.03 20.55
N ASP A 103 7.00 12.59 21.78
CA ASP A 103 6.27 12.88 23.02
C ASP A 103 4.74 12.64 22.93
N PRO A 104 4.29 11.38 22.76
CA PRO A 104 2.88 11.07 22.64
C PRO A 104 2.14 11.26 23.96
N PRO A 105 0.79 11.40 23.93
CA PRO A 105 -0.03 11.33 25.13
C PRO A 105 0.32 10.11 25.99
N LYS A 106 0.26 10.24 27.32
CA LYS A 106 0.68 9.18 28.26
C LYS A 106 0.05 7.81 27.98
N SER A 107 -1.22 7.78 27.57
CA SER A 107 -1.94 6.56 27.18
C SER A 107 -1.31 5.89 25.96
N VAL A 108 -1.04 6.66 24.91
CA VAL A 108 -0.38 6.20 23.67
C VAL A 108 1.06 5.78 23.96
N ALA A 109 1.79 6.51 24.80
CA ALA A 109 3.15 6.15 25.21
C ALA A 109 3.19 4.78 25.92
N ALA A 110 2.22 4.50 26.79
CA ALA A 110 2.13 3.21 27.47
C ALA A 110 1.87 2.05 26.49
N LEU A 111 0.92 2.24 25.56
CA LEU A 111 0.60 1.25 24.53
C LEU A 111 1.79 1.01 23.58
N ALA A 112 2.45 2.07 23.13
CA ALA A 112 3.61 1.96 22.24
C ALA A 112 4.76 1.17 22.87
N ARG A 113 5.05 1.38 24.17
CA ARG A 113 6.06 0.60 24.90
C ARG A 113 5.65 -0.87 25.04
N GLN A 114 4.36 -1.13 25.30
CA GLN A 114 3.85 -2.49 25.41
C GLN A 114 3.97 -3.24 24.07
N GLU A 115 3.56 -2.62 22.97
CA GLU A 115 3.67 -3.20 21.63
C GLU A 115 5.13 -3.44 21.26
N LEU A 116 6.02 -2.46 21.49
CA LEU A 116 7.46 -2.59 21.22
C LEU A 116 8.08 -3.74 22.03
N ALA A 117 7.77 -3.85 23.33
CA ALA A 117 8.26 -4.94 24.18
C ALA A 117 7.76 -6.32 23.67
N SER A 118 6.53 -6.39 23.16
CA SER A 118 5.99 -7.62 22.59
C SER A 118 6.71 -8.02 21.29
N LEU A 119 7.07 -7.04 20.44
CA LEU A 119 7.82 -7.26 19.21
C LEU A 119 9.25 -7.72 19.51
N ASP A 120 9.91 -7.08 20.48
CA ASP A 120 11.26 -7.45 20.92
C ASP A 120 11.27 -8.86 21.54
N ALA A 121 10.29 -9.19 22.39
CA ALA A 121 10.16 -10.54 22.94
C ALA A 121 9.86 -11.60 21.86
N ALA A 122 9.06 -11.27 20.85
CA ALA A 122 8.80 -12.14 19.71
C ALA A 122 10.04 -12.32 18.82
N SER A 123 10.91 -11.32 18.74
CA SER A 123 12.20 -11.40 18.06
C SER A 123 13.20 -12.27 18.83
N ALA A 124 13.22 -12.17 20.16
CA ALA A 124 14.11 -12.98 21.02
C ALA A 124 13.78 -14.48 20.99
N LYS A 125 12.49 -14.82 20.80
CA LYS A 125 12.06 -16.22 20.63
C LYS A 125 12.19 -16.72 19.20
N ALA A 126 12.48 -15.86 18.23
CA ALA A 126 12.58 -16.27 16.84
C ALA A 126 13.93 -16.95 16.60
N THR A 127 13.88 -18.17 16.06
CA THR A 127 15.09 -18.85 15.55
C THR A 127 15.69 -18.02 14.41
N GLU A 128 17.02 -17.87 14.42
CA GLU A 128 17.74 -17.31 13.29
C GLU A 128 17.45 -18.15 12.04
N VAL A 129 17.07 -17.49 10.97
CA VAL A 129 16.83 -18.12 9.67
C VAL A 129 17.63 -17.32 8.66
N GLU A 130 18.53 -18.00 7.96
CA GLU A 130 19.25 -17.47 6.83
C GLU A 130 19.09 -18.45 5.67
N THR A 131 18.64 -17.94 4.53
CA THR A 131 18.47 -18.74 3.32
C THR A 131 18.85 -17.90 2.12
N THR A 132 19.49 -18.55 1.15
CA THR A 132 19.80 -17.95 -0.14
C THR A 132 19.18 -18.81 -1.22
N VAL A 133 18.36 -18.21 -2.08
CA VAL A 133 17.67 -18.90 -3.17
C VAL A 133 18.03 -18.26 -4.51
N PRO A 134 18.05 -19.04 -5.62
CA PRO A 134 18.19 -18.46 -6.94
C PRO A 134 16.94 -17.64 -7.31
N VAL A 135 17.15 -16.59 -8.10
CA VAL A 135 16.07 -15.80 -8.70
C VAL A 135 16.21 -15.71 -10.21
N GLU A 136 15.08 -15.70 -10.90
CA GLU A 136 15.03 -15.55 -12.35
C GLU A 136 14.83 -14.09 -12.73
N PRO A 137 15.64 -13.51 -13.66
CA PRO A 137 15.37 -12.20 -14.19
C PRO A 137 14.21 -12.24 -15.20
N ALA A 138 13.24 -11.35 -15.07
CA ALA A 138 12.13 -11.20 -16.00
C ALA A 138 11.89 -9.71 -16.27
N ARG A 139 12.28 -9.19 -17.44
CA ARG A 139 12.02 -7.78 -17.85
C ARG A 139 12.42 -6.72 -16.80
N GLY A 140 13.56 -6.92 -16.13
CA GLY A 140 14.08 -5.97 -15.13
C GLY A 140 13.55 -6.18 -13.71
N VAL A 141 12.68 -7.18 -13.48
CA VAL A 141 12.28 -7.64 -12.14
C VAL A 141 12.83 -9.03 -11.84
N TRP A 142 12.77 -9.43 -10.58
CA TRP A 142 13.26 -10.72 -10.11
C TRP A 142 12.10 -11.61 -9.69
N VAL A 143 12.17 -12.89 -10.07
CA VAL A 143 11.15 -13.89 -9.77
C VAL A 143 11.76 -14.97 -8.89
N ALA A 144 11.11 -15.26 -7.76
CA ALA A 144 11.50 -16.32 -6.84
C ALA A 144 10.44 -17.44 -6.83
N ALA A 145 10.90 -18.68 -6.65
CA ALA A 145 10.02 -19.79 -6.32
C ALA A 145 9.57 -19.67 -4.86
N VAL A 146 8.26 -19.83 -4.63
CA VAL A 146 7.64 -19.76 -3.31
C VAL A 146 6.78 -21.00 -3.11
N VAL A 147 6.95 -21.67 -1.97
CA VAL A 147 6.11 -22.79 -1.56
C VAL A 147 4.94 -22.26 -0.72
N ILE A 148 3.73 -22.50 -1.19
CA ILE A 148 2.47 -22.08 -0.60
C ILE A 148 1.82 -23.24 0.13
N ASN A 149 1.42 -23.01 1.37
CA ASN A 149 0.78 -23.99 2.26
C ASN A 149 1.55 -25.32 2.33
N GLY A 150 2.89 -25.26 2.27
CA GLY A 150 3.79 -26.41 2.37
C GLY A 150 3.87 -27.34 1.14
N ALA A 151 3.01 -27.17 0.14
CA ALA A 151 2.86 -28.15 -0.94
C ALA A 151 2.89 -27.58 -2.37
N HIS A 152 2.44 -26.34 -2.58
CA HIS A 152 2.30 -25.79 -3.93
C HIS A 152 3.44 -24.83 -4.25
N GLU A 153 4.28 -25.16 -5.22
CA GLU A 153 5.29 -24.24 -5.72
C GLU A 153 4.65 -23.23 -6.69
N ALA A 154 5.00 -21.96 -6.54
CA ALA A 154 4.44 -20.85 -7.30
C ALA A 154 5.51 -19.78 -7.57
N ARG A 155 5.35 -19.04 -8.68
CA ARG A 155 6.30 -18.03 -9.13
C ARG A 155 5.88 -16.66 -8.64
N PHE A 156 6.72 -15.98 -7.87
CA PHE A 156 6.42 -14.65 -7.35
C PHE A 156 7.44 -13.62 -7.78
N LEU A 157 6.96 -12.46 -8.24
CA LEU A 157 7.79 -11.27 -8.44
C LEU A 157 8.22 -10.73 -7.08
N VAL A 158 9.51 -10.49 -6.87
CA VAL A 158 10.05 -9.90 -5.64
C VAL A 158 9.89 -8.39 -5.70
N ASP A 159 9.00 -7.83 -4.88
CA ASP A 159 8.65 -6.41 -4.90
C ASP A 159 8.73 -5.78 -3.51
N THR A 160 9.84 -5.09 -3.24
CA THR A 160 10.05 -4.34 -1.99
C THR A 160 9.21 -3.06 -1.91
N GLY A 161 8.65 -2.61 -3.05
CA GLY A 161 7.79 -1.43 -3.14
C GLY A 161 6.33 -1.72 -2.80
N SER A 162 5.91 -2.99 -2.80
CA SER A 162 4.55 -3.37 -2.47
C SER A 162 4.36 -3.50 -0.95
N SER A 163 3.40 -2.76 -0.40
CA SER A 163 2.99 -2.86 1.01
C SER A 163 2.38 -4.22 1.37
N VAL A 164 1.86 -4.95 0.37
CA VAL A 164 1.12 -6.20 0.54
C VAL A 164 1.58 -7.28 -0.44
N THR A 165 1.42 -8.54 -0.06
CA THR A 165 1.62 -9.68 -0.99
C THR A 165 0.35 -9.92 -1.79
N LEU A 166 0.50 -10.06 -3.11
CA LEU A 166 -0.59 -10.38 -4.03
C LEU A 166 -0.53 -11.84 -4.45
N VAL A 167 -1.70 -12.44 -4.62
CA VAL A 167 -1.86 -13.79 -5.20
C VAL A 167 -2.83 -13.72 -6.37
N SER A 168 -2.52 -14.43 -7.45
CA SER A 168 -3.41 -14.47 -8.61
C SER A 168 -4.73 -15.18 -8.27
N PRO A 169 -5.84 -14.83 -8.95
CA PRO A 169 -7.10 -15.57 -8.80
C PRO A 169 -6.96 -17.07 -9.13
N ALA A 170 -6.09 -17.42 -10.08
CA ALA A 170 -5.81 -18.80 -10.44
C ALA A 170 -5.13 -19.55 -9.29
N LEU A 171 -4.06 -18.99 -8.71
CA LEU A 171 -3.38 -19.58 -7.55
C LEU A 171 -4.33 -19.67 -6.35
N ALA A 172 -5.09 -18.62 -6.07
CA ALA A 172 -6.07 -18.60 -4.98
C ALA A 172 -7.09 -19.74 -5.12
N LYS A 173 -7.58 -20.01 -6.33
CA LYS A 173 -8.46 -21.15 -6.61
C LYS A 173 -7.73 -22.48 -6.41
N THR A 174 -6.51 -22.63 -6.91
CA THR A 174 -5.70 -23.86 -6.82
C THR A 174 -5.44 -24.26 -5.38
N VAL A 175 -5.07 -23.30 -4.52
CA VAL A 175 -4.75 -23.57 -3.11
C VAL A 175 -5.97 -23.46 -2.18
N GLY A 176 -7.18 -23.32 -2.73
CA GLY A 176 -8.44 -23.38 -2.00
C GLY A 176 -8.74 -22.17 -1.11
N LEU A 177 -8.25 -20.98 -1.47
CA LEU A 177 -8.54 -19.76 -0.70
C LEU A 177 -10.03 -19.37 -0.80
N ALA A 178 -10.61 -19.07 0.36
CA ALA A 178 -11.96 -18.53 0.45
C ALA A 178 -11.98 -17.08 -0.07
N THR A 179 -12.36 -16.91 -1.34
CA THR A 179 -12.46 -15.60 -2.01
C THR A 179 -13.90 -15.19 -2.32
N LYS A 180 -14.82 -16.17 -2.38
CA LYS A 180 -16.24 -15.93 -2.71
C LYS A 180 -17.01 -15.43 -1.48
N GLY A 181 -17.69 -14.30 -1.64
CA GLY A 181 -18.57 -13.72 -0.61
C GLY A 181 -17.83 -12.92 0.46
N THR A 182 -16.50 -12.78 0.36
CA THR A 182 -15.73 -11.91 1.25
C THR A 182 -16.14 -10.46 1.01
N LYS A 183 -16.78 -9.83 2.01
CA LYS A 183 -17.10 -8.40 1.97
C LYS A 183 -15.87 -7.50 2.16
N ASN A 184 -14.77 -8.09 2.62
CA ASN A 184 -13.52 -7.40 2.87
C ASN A 184 -12.68 -7.35 1.58
N THR A 185 -12.77 -6.23 0.90
CA THR A 185 -11.90 -5.89 -0.24
C THR A 185 -10.96 -4.78 0.18
N MET A 186 -9.78 -4.75 -0.42
CA MET A 186 -8.78 -3.72 -0.21
C MET A 186 -8.51 -2.98 -1.50
N GLU A 187 -8.44 -1.65 -1.41
CA GLU A 187 -8.01 -0.81 -2.52
C GLU A 187 -6.49 -0.95 -2.76
N LEU A 188 -6.12 -1.02 -4.03
CA LEU A 188 -4.77 -1.21 -4.51
C LEU A 188 -4.44 -0.07 -5.46
N GLN A 189 -3.30 0.58 -5.22
CA GLN A 189 -2.73 1.50 -6.19
C GLN A 189 -1.80 0.73 -7.12
N THR A 190 -2.24 0.55 -8.37
CA THR A 190 -1.47 -0.13 -9.41
C THR A 190 -1.00 0.86 -10.46
N LEU A 191 -0.13 0.40 -11.38
CA LEU A 191 0.27 1.21 -12.54
C LEU A 191 -0.91 1.60 -13.45
N GLY A 192 -1.98 0.79 -13.44
CA GLY A 192 -3.22 1.07 -14.17
C GLY A 192 -4.20 1.99 -13.45
N GLY A 193 -3.85 2.47 -12.25
CA GLY A 193 -4.72 3.24 -11.38
C GLY A 193 -5.23 2.46 -10.17
N MET A 194 -6.28 2.97 -9.54
CA MET A 194 -6.90 2.35 -8.36
C MET A 194 -7.78 1.17 -8.77
N THR A 195 -7.60 0.05 -8.08
CA THR A 195 -8.39 -1.18 -8.22
C THR A 195 -8.67 -1.75 -6.83
N ALA A 196 -9.45 -2.82 -6.73
CA ALA A 196 -9.72 -3.48 -5.46
C ALA A 196 -9.67 -5.00 -5.59
N GLY A 197 -9.24 -5.68 -4.53
CA GLY A 197 -9.15 -7.14 -4.47
C GLY A 197 -9.61 -7.71 -3.12
N PRO A 198 -10.17 -8.93 -3.08
CA PRO A 198 -10.50 -9.61 -1.82
C PRO A 198 -9.26 -9.80 -0.94
N VAL A 199 -9.39 -9.49 0.36
CA VAL A 199 -8.35 -9.77 1.37
C VAL A 199 -8.59 -11.14 1.97
N THR A 200 -7.54 -11.96 2.05
CA THR A 200 -7.58 -13.29 2.65
C THR A 200 -6.24 -13.65 3.29
N SER A 201 -6.09 -14.88 3.79
CA SER A 201 -4.86 -15.35 4.43
C SER A 201 -4.43 -16.70 3.89
N LEU A 202 -3.14 -16.84 3.61
CA LEU A 202 -2.47 -18.12 3.40
C LEU A 202 -2.04 -18.73 4.74
N ALA A 203 -2.12 -20.05 4.86
CA ALA A 203 -1.65 -20.74 6.07
C ALA A 203 -0.13 -20.63 6.19
N SER A 204 0.60 -20.78 5.08
CA SER A 204 2.03 -20.49 5.04
C SER A 204 2.52 -20.07 3.66
N MET A 205 3.58 -19.26 3.65
CA MET A 205 4.43 -18.98 2.49
C MET A 205 5.87 -19.26 2.88
N ARG A 206 6.63 -19.89 1.99
CA ARG A 206 8.03 -20.23 2.23
C ARG A 206 8.91 -19.98 1.02
N VAL A 207 10.05 -19.34 1.25
CA VAL A 207 11.10 -19.11 0.24
C VAL A 207 12.39 -19.71 0.78
N GLY A 208 12.86 -20.83 0.20
CA GLY A 208 13.93 -21.63 0.82
C GLY A 208 13.55 -22.07 2.23
N GLU A 209 14.34 -21.71 3.23
CA GLU A 209 14.06 -21.98 4.66
C GLU A 209 13.26 -20.85 5.35
N ALA A 210 13.04 -19.73 4.67
CA ALA A 210 12.30 -18.59 5.20
C ALA A 210 10.78 -18.83 5.11
N GLU A 211 10.17 -19.30 6.19
CA GLU A 211 8.72 -19.50 6.29
C GLU A 211 8.03 -18.41 7.12
N VAL A 212 6.89 -17.93 6.62
CA VAL A 212 5.93 -17.08 7.33
C VAL A 212 4.57 -17.76 7.31
N ARG A 213 3.89 -17.79 8.46
CA ARG A 213 2.53 -18.34 8.63
C ARG A 213 1.50 -17.23 8.77
N ASP A 214 0.24 -17.58 8.50
CA ASP A 214 -0.92 -16.69 8.59
C ASP A 214 -0.70 -15.40 7.77
N VAL A 215 -0.27 -15.57 6.52
CA VAL A 215 0.15 -14.46 5.65
C VAL A 215 -1.07 -13.79 5.04
N VAL A 216 -1.30 -12.53 5.40
CA VAL A 216 -2.32 -11.69 4.76
C VAL A 216 -1.91 -11.42 3.31
N VAL A 217 -2.84 -11.71 2.40
CA VAL A 217 -2.67 -11.54 0.96
C VAL A 217 -3.90 -10.91 0.33
N VAL A 218 -3.72 -10.28 -0.82
CA VAL A 218 -4.83 -9.78 -1.63
C VAL A 218 -4.89 -10.50 -2.97
N VAL A 219 -6.09 -10.90 -3.34
CA VAL A 219 -6.33 -11.62 -4.59
C VAL A 219 -6.49 -10.62 -5.73
N HIS A 220 -5.50 -10.54 -6.59
CA HIS A 220 -5.48 -9.63 -7.74
C HIS A 220 -4.54 -10.20 -8.82
N ASP A 221 -4.78 -9.84 -10.08
CA ASP A 221 -3.89 -10.20 -11.19
C ASP A 221 -2.50 -9.55 -11.01
N PRO A 222 -1.41 -10.33 -10.86
CA PRO A 222 -0.05 -9.81 -10.77
C PRO A 222 0.59 -9.55 -12.14
N GLY A 223 -0.07 -9.93 -13.23
CA GLY A 223 0.44 -9.87 -14.59
C GLY A 223 0.77 -11.26 -15.17
N PRO A 224 1.13 -11.31 -16.46
CA PRO A 224 1.25 -12.56 -17.21
C PRO A 224 2.44 -13.41 -16.74
N GLY A 225 2.20 -14.72 -16.55
CA GLY A 225 3.24 -15.71 -16.30
C GLY A 225 3.81 -15.73 -14.88
N ILE A 226 3.15 -15.05 -13.94
CA ILE A 226 3.53 -14.97 -12.53
C ILE A 226 2.29 -15.31 -11.67
N ASP A 227 2.49 -16.01 -10.56
CA ASP A 227 1.42 -16.45 -9.67
C ASP A 227 1.12 -15.45 -8.54
N GLY A 228 2.05 -14.53 -8.25
CA GLY A 228 1.86 -13.48 -7.27
C GLY A 228 2.98 -12.43 -7.20
N ILE A 229 2.80 -11.44 -6.35
CA ILE A 229 3.81 -10.44 -6.01
C ILE A 229 4.19 -10.61 -4.55
N LEU A 230 5.46 -10.90 -4.26
CA LEU A 230 5.99 -11.07 -2.92
C LEU A 230 6.30 -9.70 -2.34
N GLY A 231 5.39 -9.18 -1.51
CA GLY A 231 5.47 -7.85 -0.93
C GLY A 231 5.80 -7.86 0.56
N ASN A 232 5.66 -6.70 1.20
CA ASN A 232 6.14 -6.48 2.56
C ASN A 232 5.38 -7.25 3.67
N THR A 233 4.21 -7.82 3.41
CA THR A 233 3.57 -8.77 4.36
C THR A 233 4.44 -10.02 4.60
N PHE A 234 5.27 -10.39 3.61
CA PHE A 234 6.29 -11.42 3.74
C PHE A 234 7.69 -10.82 3.88
N LEU A 235 8.12 -9.94 2.96
CA LEU A 235 9.49 -9.44 2.89
C LEU A 235 9.90 -8.63 4.13
N GLY A 236 8.97 -7.88 4.73
CA GLY A 236 9.22 -7.07 5.93
C GLY A 236 9.56 -7.87 7.19
N ARG A 237 9.56 -9.22 7.10
CA ARG A 237 9.97 -10.14 8.18
C ARG A 237 11.47 -10.47 8.15
N TYR A 238 12.17 -10.08 7.09
CA TYR A 238 13.55 -10.45 6.84
C TYR A 238 14.36 -9.21 6.42
N ARG A 239 15.66 -9.25 6.70
CA ARG A 239 16.64 -8.46 5.95
C ARG A 239 16.84 -9.14 4.61
N LEU A 240 16.65 -8.38 3.55
CA LEU A 240 16.73 -8.83 2.17
C LEU A 240 18.04 -8.34 1.55
N THR A 241 18.73 -9.22 0.83
CA THR A 241 19.86 -8.86 -0.05
C THR A 241 19.64 -9.51 -1.39
N LEU A 242 19.74 -8.73 -2.46
CA LEU A 242 19.59 -9.19 -3.83
C LEU A 242 20.92 -8.98 -4.55
N ASP A 243 21.57 -10.07 -4.89
CA ASP A 243 22.78 -10.08 -5.70
C ASP A 243 22.38 -10.28 -7.16
N ALA A 244 22.37 -9.19 -7.93
CA ALA A 244 21.93 -9.20 -9.32
C ALA A 244 22.89 -9.98 -10.24
N ASP A 245 24.20 -9.92 -9.96
CA ASP A 245 25.23 -10.56 -10.77
C ASP A 245 25.16 -12.08 -10.61
N ARG A 246 25.01 -12.55 -9.36
CA ARG A 246 24.91 -13.97 -9.02
C ARG A 246 23.48 -14.49 -9.09
N ARG A 247 22.49 -13.61 -9.24
CA ARG A 247 21.05 -13.92 -9.29
C ARG A 247 20.58 -14.64 -8.03
N LEU A 248 20.98 -14.12 -6.88
CA LEU A 248 20.67 -14.70 -5.58
C LEU A 248 19.86 -13.75 -4.72
N LEU A 249 18.78 -14.25 -4.13
CA LEU A 249 18.03 -13.58 -3.09
C LEU A 249 18.40 -14.21 -1.74
N SER A 250 18.95 -13.41 -0.83
CA SER A 250 19.21 -13.81 0.55
C SER A 250 18.19 -13.18 1.49
N LEU A 251 17.59 -14.01 2.34
CA LEU A 251 16.64 -13.61 3.37
C LEU A 251 17.21 -14.01 4.72
N ARG A 252 17.42 -13.02 5.59
CA ARG A 252 17.93 -13.24 6.94
C ARG A 252 16.97 -12.67 7.97
N ARG A 253 16.51 -13.49 8.89
CA ARG A 253 15.80 -13.05 10.09
C ARG A 253 16.81 -12.87 11.21
N PRO A 254 17.13 -11.63 11.64
CA PRO A 254 18.04 -11.44 12.76
C PRO A 254 17.38 -11.97 14.04
N SER A 255 18.10 -12.77 14.82
CA SER A 255 17.80 -12.97 16.24
C SER A 255 18.17 -11.69 16.99
N SER A 256 17.43 -11.34 18.04
CA SER A 256 17.91 -10.28 18.95
C SER A 256 19.04 -10.88 19.78
N SER A 257 20.27 -10.39 19.56
CA SER A 257 21.38 -10.52 20.50
C SER A 257 21.36 -9.36 21.48
#